data_AF-A0A2A2FBT9-F1
#
_entry.id   AF-A0A2A2FBT9-F1
#
_cell.length_a   1.000
_cell.length_b   1.000
_cell.length_c   1.000
_cell.angle_alpha   90.00
_cell.angle_beta   90.00
_cell.angle_gamma   90.00
#
_symmetry.space_group_name_H-M   'P 1'
#
loop_
_entity.id
_entity.type
_entity.pdbx_description
1 polymer ?
#
loop_
_entity_poly.entity_id
_entity_poly.type
_entity_poly.pdbx_seq_one_letter_code
_entity_poly.pdbx_strand_id
1 'polypeptide(L)'
;MVASIRAILGLLVMLINTLIGIGPMMVIALAKLIVPHQPFQQRCARGVMWIAEKWVDANVAVLNRMLDTRWELRGDFNPRLDTSYLVLCNHQSWVDIAALVEVLNGRVPYYKFFLKRELIWVPLLGLAFWALDYPLMRRYSSEYLKKHPEKRGLDLEITRKACEKCRGMPITVVNFPEGTRYTPAKHEAQQPGFRHLLQPKAGGISFVLASIGDQIDTILDISIVYPDGVPGFWDLLANRIPRVIVDIRQYPLDQQWVRGDYRNDPAFRSRFQQWITELWQQKDERIGFIHTSVDAERTE
;
A
#
# COMPACT_ATOMS: atom_id res chain seq x y z
N MET A 1 -25.15 -1.82 -21.26
CA MET A 1 -25.94 -2.82 -20.51
C MET A 1 -25.06 -3.96 -19.96
N VAL A 2 -24.36 -4.72 -20.82
CA VAL A 2 -23.50 -5.85 -20.38
C VAL A 2 -22.42 -5.43 -19.38
N ALA A 3 -21.69 -4.33 -19.65
CA ALA A 3 -20.66 -3.82 -18.74
C ALA A 3 -21.19 -3.46 -17.34
N SER A 4 -22.39 -2.87 -17.26
CA SER A 4 -23.04 -2.53 -16.00
C SER A 4 -23.48 -3.77 -15.23
N ILE A 5 -24.03 -4.77 -15.93
CA ILE A 5 -24.43 -6.05 -15.32
C ILE A 5 -23.20 -6.77 -14.75
N ARG A 6 -22.11 -6.83 -15.53
CA ARG A 6 -20.83 -7.41 -15.08
C ARG A 6 -20.32 -6.72 -13.83
N ALA A 7 -20.25 -5.37 -13.83
CA ALA A 7 -19.80 -4.60 -12.70
C ALA A 7 -20.64 -4.86 -11.44
N ILE A 8 -21.96 -4.87 -11.57
CA ILE A 8 -22.90 -5.14 -10.46
C ILE A 8 -22.71 -6.57 -9.93
N LEU A 9 -22.63 -7.56 -10.81
CA LEU A 9 -22.44 -8.96 -10.42
C LEU A 9 -21.11 -9.15 -9.70
N GLY A 10 -20.02 -8.56 -10.19
CA GLY A 10 -18.72 -8.60 -9.52
C GLY A 10 -18.75 -7.97 -8.14
N LEU A 11 -19.32 -6.77 -8.03
CA LEU A 11 -19.49 -6.11 -6.73
C LEU A 11 -20.33 -6.95 -5.77
N LEU A 12 -21.39 -7.61 -6.26
CA LEU A 12 -22.21 -8.50 -5.44
C LEU A 12 -21.43 -9.71 -4.96
N VAL A 13 -20.65 -10.36 -5.83
CA VAL A 13 -19.80 -11.51 -5.46
C VAL A 13 -18.73 -11.07 -4.44
N MET A 14 -18.08 -9.94 -4.66
CA MET A 14 -17.09 -9.37 -3.71
C MET A 14 -17.73 -9.02 -2.36
N LEU A 15 -18.96 -8.50 -2.36
CA LEU A 15 -19.72 -8.21 -1.14
C LEU A 15 -20.05 -9.51 -0.39
N ILE A 16 -20.55 -10.54 -1.08
CA ILE A 16 -20.83 -11.85 -0.48
C ILE A 16 -19.55 -12.44 0.11
N ASN A 17 -18.44 -12.42 -0.63
CA ASN A 17 -17.13 -12.86 -0.15
C ASN A 17 -16.70 -12.10 1.12
N THR A 18 -16.94 -10.79 1.17
CA THR A 18 -16.67 -9.95 2.34
C THR A 18 -17.54 -10.34 3.54
N LEU A 19 -18.84 -10.58 3.34
CA LEU A 19 -19.77 -10.99 4.40
C LEU A 19 -19.43 -12.39 4.95
N ILE A 20 -19.01 -13.31 4.09
CA ILE A 20 -18.57 -14.65 4.50
C ILE A 20 -17.27 -14.55 5.33
N GLY A 21 -16.32 -13.73 4.91
CA GLY A 21 -15.03 -13.60 5.61
C GLY A 21 -15.11 -12.86 6.94
N ILE A 22 -15.93 -11.79 7.03
CA ILE A 22 -15.94 -10.91 8.21
C ILE A 22 -16.48 -11.62 9.47
N GLY A 23 -17.47 -12.52 9.34
CA GLY A 23 -18.06 -13.22 10.48
C GLY A 23 -17.03 -14.05 11.26
N PRO A 24 -16.39 -15.06 10.64
CA PRO A 24 -15.33 -15.85 11.27
C PRO A 24 -14.15 -15.00 11.74
N MET A 25 -13.76 -13.97 10.98
CA MET A 25 -12.70 -13.05 11.37
C MET A 25 -13.01 -12.37 12.71
N MET A 26 -14.24 -11.88 12.88
CA MET A 26 -14.66 -11.23 14.12
C MET A 26 -14.73 -12.19 15.30
N VAL A 27 -15.17 -13.44 15.09
CA VAL A 27 -15.14 -14.46 16.14
C VAL A 27 -13.72 -14.69 16.66
N ILE A 28 -12.74 -14.84 15.75
CA ILE A 28 -11.33 -15.03 16.13
C ILE A 28 -10.76 -13.76 16.79
N ALA A 29 -11.08 -12.58 16.28
CA ALA A 29 -10.62 -11.30 16.83
C ALA A 29 -11.15 -11.04 18.24
N LEU A 30 -12.41 -11.39 18.52
CA LEU A 30 -12.99 -11.30 19.86
C LEU A 30 -12.39 -12.33 20.81
N ALA A 31 -12.15 -13.57 20.36
CA ALA A 31 -11.47 -14.58 21.17
C ALA A 31 -10.05 -14.12 21.57
N LYS A 32 -9.30 -13.54 20.63
CA LYS A 32 -7.98 -12.92 20.86
C LYS A 32 -8.03 -11.82 21.94
N LEU A 33 -9.10 -11.02 21.97
CA LEU A 33 -9.28 -9.93 22.92
C LEU A 33 -9.57 -10.44 24.34
N ILE A 34 -10.37 -11.50 24.46
CA ILE A 34 -10.84 -12.04 25.75
C ILE A 34 -9.74 -12.82 26.47
N VAL A 35 -8.85 -13.49 25.74
CA VAL A 35 -7.82 -14.37 26.31
C VAL A 35 -6.46 -13.66 26.39
N PRO A 36 -5.99 -13.24 27.59
CA PRO A 36 -4.73 -12.52 27.76
C PRO A 36 -3.51 -13.48 27.77
N HIS A 37 -3.37 -14.30 26.73
CA HIS A 37 -2.27 -15.28 26.60
C HIS A 37 -1.54 -15.07 25.27
N GLN A 38 -0.27 -14.69 25.32
CA GLN A 38 0.53 -14.26 24.16
C GLN A 38 0.58 -15.29 23.02
N PRO A 39 0.94 -16.57 23.24
CA PRO A 39 0.92 -17.58 22.17
C PRO A 39 -0.46 -17.78 21.53
N PHE A 40 -1.53 -17.62 22.32
CA PHE A 40 -2.90 -17.75 21.80
C PHE A 40 -3.25 -16.54 20.92
N GLN A 41 -2.94 -15.32 21.39
CA GLN A 41 -3.15 -14.09 20.63
C GLN A 41 -2.40 -14.09 19.29
N GLN A 42 -1.18 -14.63 19.25
CA GLN A 42 -0.41 -14.80 18.02
C GLN A 42 -1.07 -15.80 17.05
N ARG A 43 -1.59 -16.94 17.54
CA ARG A 43 -2.34 -17.89 16.70
C ARG A 43 -3.61 -17.25 16.14
N CYS A 44 -4.35 -16.51 16.96
CA CYS A 44 -5.52 -15.77 16.49
C CYS A 44 -5.16 -14.70 15.46
N ALA A 45 -4.05 -13.96 15.66
CA ALA A 45 -3.58 -12.98 14.69
C ALA A 45 -3.25 -13.64 13.33
N ARG A 46 -2.57 -14.80 13.35
CA ARG A 46 -2.33 -15.60 12.13
C ARG A 46 -3.64 -16.07 11.50
N GLY A 47 -4.61 -16.53 12.28
CA GLY A 47 -5.93 -16.93 11.77
C GLY A 47 -6.70 -15.79 11.11
N VAL A 48 -6.69 -14.59 11.73
CA VAL A 48 -7.30 -13.39 11.16
C VAL A 48 -6.61 -12.97 9.85
N MET A 49 -5.28 -13.01 9.81
CA MET A 49 -4.52 -12.73 8.58
C MET A 49 -4.81 -13.77 7.49
N TRP A 50 -4.88 -15.06 7.83
CA TRP A 50 -5.22 -16.11 6.88
C TRP A 50 -6.61 -15.91 6.25
N ILE A 51 -7.62 -15.52 7.04
CA ILE A 51 -8.94 -15.20 6.49
C ILE A 51 -8.84 -14.02 5.53
N ALA A 52 -8.06 -13.00 5.88
CA ALA A 52 -7.86 -11.85 5.02
C ALA A 52 -7.13 -12.21 3.72
N GLU A 53 -6.10 -13.05 3.77
CA GLU A 53 -5.43 -13.62 2.59
C GLU A 53 -6.43 -14.38 1.70
N LYS A 54 -7.29 -15.24 2.27
CA LYS A 54 -8.31 -15.96 1.50
C LYS A 54 -9.38 -15.06 0.90
N TRP A 55 -9.76 -13.99 1.60
CA TRP A 55 -10.63 -12.97 1.05
C TRP A 55 -9.98 -12.29 -0.16
N VAL A 56 -8.68 -11.97 -0.09
CA VAL A 56 -7.91 -11.41 -1.21
C VAL A 56 -7.84 -12.39 -2.37
N ASP A 57 -7.42 -13.64 -2.11
CA ASP A 57 -7.34 -14.71 -3.12
C ASP A 57 -8.64 -14.82 -3.92
N ALA A 58 -9.78 -14.81 -3.21
CA ALA A 58 -11.09 -14.88 -3.85
C ALA A 58 -11.40 -13.63 -4.69
N ASN A 59 -11.10 -12.42 -4.21
CA ASN A 59 -11.36 -11.19 -4.98
C ASN A 59 -10.48 -11.09 -6.23
N VAL A 60 -9.19 -11.45 -6.13
CA VAL A 60 -8.27 -11.56 -7.28
C VAL A 60 -8.84 -12.56 -8.29
N ALA A 61 -9.28 -13.72 -7.82
CA ALA A 61 -9.84 -14.74 -8.70
C ALA A 61 -11.18 -14.32 -9.34
N VAL A 62 -11.94 -13.43 -8.70
CA VAL A 62 -13.13 -12.80 -9.30
C VAL A 62 -12.73 -11.80 -10.37
N LEU A 63 -11.79 -10.89 -10.07
CA LEU A 63 -11.28 -9.92 -11.02
C LEU A 63 -10.72 -10.60 -12.27
N ASN A 64 -9.86 -11.60 -12.12
CA ASN A 64 -9.26 -12.33 -13.25
C ASN A 64 -10.26 -13.13 -14.09
N ARG A 65 -11.44 -13.47 -13.55
CA ARG A 65 -12.53 -14.07 -14.33
C ARG A 65 -13.39 -13.04 -15.03
N MET A 66 -13.46 -11.83 -14.49
CA MET A 66 -14.32 -10.77 -15.01
C MET A 66 -13.62 -9.87 -16.02
N LEU A 67 -12.30 -9.76 -15.91
CA LEU A 67 -11.49 -8.79 -16.61
C LEU A 67 -10.59 -9.46 -17.64
N ASP A 68 -10.48 -8.81 -18.80
CA ASP A 68 -9.52 -9.14 -19.86
C ASP A 68 -8.24 -8.29 -19.74
N THR A 69 -8.07 -7.60 -18.60
CA THR A 69 -6.92 -6.73 -18.35
C THR A 69 -5.61 -7.53 -18.36
N ARG A 70 -4.69 -7.15 -19.24
CA ARG A 70 -3.33 -7.69 -19.25
C ARG A 70 -2.50 -7.01 -18.16
N TRP A 71 -2.25 -7.75 -17.08
CA TRP A 71 -1.33 -7.35 -16.01
C TRP A 71 0.10 -7.74 -16.40
N GLU A 72 0.91 -6.75 -16.75
CA GLU A 72 2.28 -6.98 -17.18
C GLU A 72 3.25 -6.63 -16.05
N LEU A 73 3.92 -7.66 -15.54
CA LEU A 73 4.97 -7.50 -14.54
C LEU A 73 6.33 -7.35 -15.24
N ARG A 74 7.04 -6.25 -14.95
CA ARG A 74 8.41 -5.97 -15.40
C ARG A 74 9.36 -5.83 -14.21
N GLY A 75 10.66 -5.91 -14.50
CA GLY A 75 11.71 -5.67 -13.52
C GLY A 75 12.21 -6.93 -12.81
N ASP A 76 13.02 -6.71 -11.77
CA ASP A 76 13.63 -7.79 -10.99
C ASP A 76 12.84 -7.98 -9.70
N PHE A 77 11.94 -8.97 -9.73
CA PHE A 77 11.06 -9.32 -8.63
C PHE A 77 11.28 -10.76 -8.23
N ASN A 78 11.98 -10.94 -7.10
CA ASN A 78 12.23 -12.25 -6.50
C ASN A 78 11.68 -12.27 -5.06
N PRO A 79 10.35 -12.36 -4.93
CA PRO A 79 9.69 -12.23 -3.64
C PRO A 79 9.81 -13.51 -2.81
N ARG A 80 9.79 -13.34 -1.49
CA ARG A 80 9.77 -14.43 -0.51
C ARG A 80 8.68 -14.15 0.51
N LEU A 81 8.06 -15.21 1.01
CA LEU A 81 7.00 -15.13 2.01
C LEU A 81 7.53 -15.03 3.45
N ASP A 82 8.84 -15.17 3.65
CA ASP A 82 9.50 -15.20 4.95
C ASP A 82 10.21 -13.89 5.32
N THR A 83 10.02 -12.83 4.54
CA THR A 83 10.69 -11.54 4.70
C THR A 83 9.70 -10.39 4.63
N SER A 84 9.95 -9.31 5.36
CA SER A 84 9.06 -8.16 5.37
C SER A 84 9.49 -7.10 4.36
N TYR A 85 8.51 -6.44 3.76
CA TYR A 85 8.73 -5.48 2.69
C TYR A 85 8.19 -4.09 3.02
N LEU A 86 8.88 -3.05 2.56
CA LEU A 86 8.33 -1.71 2.38
C LEU A 86 8.06 -1.48 0.89
N VAL A 87 6.80 -1.40 0.50
CA VAL A 87 6.42 -1.03 -0.86
C VAL A 87 6.36 0.50 -0.97
N LEU A 88 7.08 1.06 -1.94
CA LEU A 88 7.06 2.47 -2.30
C LEU A 88 6.49 2.61 -3.73
N CYS A 89 5.23 3.00 -3.84
CA CYS A 89 4.50 3.04 -5.10
C CYS A 89 4.08 4.46 -5.48
N ASN A 90 4.10 4.79 -6.78
CA ASN A 90 3.40 5.97 -7.29
C ASN A 90 1.88 5.81 -7.18
N HIS A 91 1.14 6.91 -7.16
CA HIS A 91 -0.31 6.86 -6.94
C HIS A 91 -1.07 7.71 -7.95
N GLN A 92 -1.89 7.10 -8.79
CA GLN A 92 -2.62 7.74 -9.88
C GLN A 92 -4.12 7.41 -9.83
N SER A 93 -4.48 6.18 -9.45
CA SER A 93 -5.85 5.67 -9.54
C SER A 93 -6.25 4.86 -8.31
N TRP A 94 -7.57 4.65 -8.15
CA TRP A 94 -8.08 3.58 -7.30
C TRP A 94 -7.62 2.20 -7.77
N VAL A 95 -7.39 2.06 -9.08
CA VAL A 95 -6.93 0.82 -9.71
C VAL A 95 -5.52 0.44 -9.25
N ASP A 96 -4.73 1.37 -8.72
CA ASP A 96 -3.38 1.09 -8.23
C ASP A 96 -3.40 0.01 -7.14
N ILE A 97 -4.40 0.04 -6.27
CA ILE A 97 -4.56 -0.98 -5.22
C ILE A 97 -4.87 -2.34 -5.86
N ALA A 98 -5.78 -2.39 -6.84
CA ALA A 98 -6.08 -3.64 -7.55
C ALA A 98 -4.83 -4.18 -8.26
N ALA A 99 -4.04 -3.32 -8.90
CA ALA A 99 -2.79 -3.69 -9.57
C ALA A 99 -1.77 -4.27 -8.58
N LEU A 100 -1.56 -3.61 -7.43
CA LEU A 100 -0.67 -4.11 -6.38
C LEU A 100 -1.15 -5.45 -5.83
N VAL A 101 -2.45 -5.59 -5.57
CA VAL A 101 -3.01 -6.84 -5.07
C VAL A 101 -2.83 -7.95 -6.09
N GLU A 102 -3.14 -7.70 -7.37
CA GLU A 102 -2.98 -8.67 -8.44
C GLU A 102 -1.55 -9.21 -8.56
N VAL A 103 -0.56 -8.32 -8.56
CA VAL A 103 0.85 -8.71 -8.79
C VAL A 103 1.55 -9.24 -7.55
N LEU A 104 1.12 -8.84 -6.34
CA LEU A 104 1.76 -9.21 -5.08
C LEU A 104 1.08 -10.37 -4.35
N ASN A 105 -0.22 -10.61 -4.58
CA ASN A 105 -0.97 -11.62 -3.84
C ASN A 105 -0.34 -13.01 -3.98
N GLY A 106 -0.18 -13.70 -2.85
CA GLY A 106 0.46 -15.02 -2.77
C GLY A 106 1.98 -15.03 -3.04
N ARG A 107 2.60 -13.88 -3.34
CA ARG A 107 4.04 -13.76 -3.62
C ARG A 107 4.81 -13.10 -2.49
N VAL A 108 4.21 -12.12 -1.83
CA VAL A 108 4.74 -11.45 -0.63
C VAL A 108 3.83 -11.72 0.57
N PRO A 109 4.31 -11.57 1.81
CA PRO A 109 3.45 -11.68 2.98
C PRO A 109 2.32 -10.66 2.97
N TYR A 110 1.27 -10.92 3.74
CA TYR A 110 0.06 -10.09 3.75
C TYR A 110 0.36 -8.59 3.88
N TYR A 111 -0.28 -7.82 3.00
CA TYR A 111 -0.04 -6.39 2.88
C TYR A 111 -0.89 -5.58 3.85
N LYS A 112 -0.24 -4.65 4.54
CA LYS A 112 -0.86 -3.66 5.43
C LYS A 112 -0.65 -2.26 4.88
N PHE A 113 -1.61 -1.39 5.17
CA PHE A 113 -1.58 0.00 4.80
C PHE A 113 -1.60 0.86 6.07
N PHE A 114 -0.94 2.01 6.00
CA PHE A 114 -1.19 3.07 6.98
C PHE A 114 -2.49 3.77 6.64
N LEU A 115 -3.54 3.38 7.35
CA LEU A 115 -4.89 3.86 7.08
C LEU A 115 -5.13 5.18 7.80
N LYS A 116 -5.92 6.03 7.15
CA LYS A 116 -6.50 7.18 7.82
C LYS A 116 -7.45 6.70 8.92
N ARG A 117 -7.41 7.29 10.11
CA ARG A 117 -8.26 6.89 11.25
C ARG A 117 -9.74 6.84 10.88
N GLU A 118 -10.21 7.73 10.01
CA GLU A 118 -11.60 7.81 9.59
C GLU A 118 -12.11 6.51 8.93
N LEU A 119 -11.21 5.70 8.36
CA LEU A 119 -11.57 4.43 7.71
C LEU A 119 -12.03 3.35 8.68
N ILE A 120 -11.81 3.52 9.99
CA ILE A 120 -12.36 2.61 11.01
C ILE A 120 -13.90 2.62 11.03
N TRP A 121 -14.52 3.68 10.51
CA TRP A 121 -15.97 3.85 10.50
C TRP A 121 -16.64 3.31 9.25
N VAL A 122 -15.87 2.83 8.27
CA VAL A 122 -16.44 2.19 7.08
C VAL A 122 -17.05 0.86 7.49
N PRO A 123 -18.35 0.61 7.22
CA PRO A 123 -19.00 -0.65 7.59
C PRO A 123 -18.24 -1.87 7.05
N LEU A 124 -18.13 -2.92 7.87
CA LEU A 124 -17.39 -4.17 7.61
C LEU A 124 -15.87 -3.99 7.51
N LEU A 125 -15.38 -3.12 6.62
CA LEU A 125 -13.96 -2.88 6.41
C LEU A 125 -13.27 -2.31 7.65
N GLY A 126 -13.92 -1.37 8.36
CA GLY A 126 -13.41 -0.83 9.61
C GLY A 126 -13.19 -1.91 10.67
N LEU A 127 -14.14 -2.84 10.80
CA LEU A 127 -14.03 -3.99 11.71
C LEU A 127 -12.88 -4.92 11.29
N ALA A 128 -12.71 -5.18 9.99
CA ALA A 128 -11.60 -5.96 9.47
C ALA A 128 -10.25 -5.30 9.78
N PHE A 129 -10.13 -3.98 9.54
CA PHE A 129 -8.92 -3.22 9.84
C PHE A 129 -8.56 -3.27 11.32
N TRP A 130 -9.56 -3.18 12.21
CA TRP A 130 -9.36 -3.35 13.64
C TRP A 130 -8.89 -4.78 13.99
N ALA A 131 -9.55 -5.81 13.46
CA ALA A 131 -9.21 -7.20 13.72
C ALA A 131 -7.78 -7.55 13.28
N LEU A 132 -7.35 -6.97 12.15
CA LEU A 132 -6.02 -7.12 11.56
C LEU A 132 -4.96 -6.20 12.20
N ASP A 133 -5.28 -5.44 13.25
CA ASP A 133 -4.39 -4.45 13.88
C ASP A 133 -3.74 -3.49 12.86
N TYR A 134 -4.52 -2.95 11.91
CA TYR A 134 -4.00 -1.96 10.99
C TYR A 134 -3.58 -0.69 11.73
N PRO A 135 -2.41 -0.10 11.40
CA PRO A 135 -2.01 1.16 11.98
C PRO A 135 -2.90 2.30 11.46
N LEU A 136 -3.69 2.90 12.36
CA LEU A 136 -4.58 4.02 12.08
C LEU A 136 -3.92 5.35 12.41
N MET A 137 -3.55 6.12 11.38
CA MET A 137 -2.87 7.41 11.53
C MET A 137 -3.82 8.56 11.77
N ARG A 138 -3.47 9.42 12.73
CA ARG A 138 -4.06 10.75 12.92
C ARG A 138 -3.12 11.79 12.33
N ARG A 139 -3.29 12.10 11.05
CA ARG A 139 -2.47 13.09 10.33
C ARG A 139 -2.73 14.51 10.86
N TYR A 140 -2.07 14.88 11.96
CA TYR A 140 -2.17 16.22 12.53
C TYR A 140 -1.49 17.25 11.62
N SER A 141 -2.14 18.38 11.37
CA SER A 141 -1.54 19.49 10.64
C SER A 141 -0.46 20.18 11.49
N SER A 142 0.53 20.79 10.83
CA SER A 142 1.58 21.56 11.52
C SER A 142 0.99 22.65 12.42
N GLU A 143 -0.10 23.28 11.97
CA GLU A 143 -0.80 24.32 12.73
C GLU A 143 -1.50 23.76 13.97
N TYR A 144 -2.14 22.59 13.86
CA TYR A 144 -2.73 21.89 15.00
C TYR A 144 -1.65 21.49 16.03
N LEU A 145 -0.51 20.96 15.57
CA LEU A 145 0.60 20.56 16.44
C LEU A 145 1.33 21.74 17.09
N LYS A 146 1.20 22.96 16.56
CA LYS A 146 1.65 24.19 17.25
C LYS A 146 0.76 24.51 18.45
N LYS A 147 -0.56 24.33 18.30
CA LYS A 147 -1.55 24.55 19.37
C LYS A 147 -1.58 23.40 20.40
N HIS A 148 -1.27 22.18 19.96
CA HIS A 148 -1.30 20.96 20.77
C HIS A 148 0.06 20.23 20.74
N PRO A 149 1.10 20.78 21.39
CA PRO A 149 2.44 20.17 21.39
C PRO A 149 2.47 18.77 22.03
N GLU A 150 1.57 18.47 22.96
CA GLU A 150 1.40 17.17 23.61
C GLU A 150 0.95 16.05 22.66
N LYS A 151 0.36 16.41 21.51
CA LYS A 151 -0.05 15.45 20.47
C LYS A 151 1.12 15.07 19.56
N ARG A 152 2.26 15.74 19.65
CA ARG A 152 3.43 15.45 18.83
C ARG A 152 4.05 14.11 19.26
N GLY A 153 4.21 13.19 18.31
CA GLY A 153 4.82 11.88 18.56
C GLY A 153 3.84 10.82 19.11
N LEU A 154 2.65 11.22 19.56
CA LEU A 154 1.62 10.27 20.02
C LEU A 154 1.21 9.30 18.91
N ASP A 155 1.11 9.78 17.67
CA ASP A 155 0.77 8.94 16.51
C ASP A 155 1.86 7.88 16.24
N LEU A 156 3.13 8.24 16.44
CA LEU A 156 4.26 7.33 16.29
C LEU A 156 4.23 6.25 17.35
N GLU A 157 3.97 6.61 18.62
CA GLU A 157 3.89 5.63 19.71
C GLU A 157 2.71 4.68 19.55
N ILE A 158 1.54 5.19 19.18
CA ILE A 158 0.34 4.37 18.89
C ILE A 158 0.63 3.40 17.75
N THR A 159 1.25 3.91 16.68
CA THR A 159 1.63 3.11 15.53
C THR A 159 2.62 2.01 15.92
N ARG A 160 3.68 2.37 16.67
CA ARG A 160 4.68 1.40 17.14
C ARG A 160 4.04 0.28 17.95
N LYS A 161 3.12 0.59 18.87
CA LYS A 161 2.37 -0.40 19.64
C LYS A 161 1.48 -1.30 18.78
N ALA A 162 0.82 -0.75 17.76
CA ALA A 162 0.04 -1.57 16.82
C ALA A 162 0.95 -2.56 16.07
N CYS A 163 2.14 -2.10 15.69
CA CYS A 163 3.11 -2.91 14.98
C CYS A 163 3.86 -3.92 15.85
N GLU A 164 4.06 -3.64 17.14
CA GLU A 164 4.60 -4.61 18.10
C GLU A 164 3.77 -5.90 18.15
N LYS A 165 2.45 -5.82 17.95
CA LYS A 165 1.57 -7.00 17.86
C LYS A 165 1.82 -7.85 16.62
N CYS A 166 2.45 -7.27 15.60
CA CYS A 166 2.83 -7.97 14.36
C CYS A 166 4.26 -8.51 14.42
N ARG A 167 4.98 -8.26 15.52
CA ARG A 167 6.39 -8.64 15.65
C ARG A 167 6.57 -10.15 15.52
N GLY A 168 7.52 -10.54 14.66
CA GLY A 168 7.81 -11.94 14.34
C GLY A 168 6.90 -12.54 13.27
N MET A 169 6.08 -11.74 12.59
CA MET A 169 5.32 -12.16 11.41
C MET A 169 5.76 -11.32 10.21
N PRO A 170 6.22 -11.95 9.11
CA PRO A 170 6.51 -11.21 7.88
C PRO A 170 5.29 -10.44 7.40
N ILE A 171 5.47 -9.16 7.09
CA ILE A 171 4.41 -8.29 6.57
C ILE A 171 4.92 -7.45 5.40
N THR A 172 4.02 -7.11 4.49
CA THR A 172 4.30 -6.12 3.44
C THR A 172 3.63 -4.81 3.82
N VAL A 173 4.36 -3.70 3.84
CA VAL A 173 3.79 -2.40 4.19
C VAL A 173 3.77 -1.51 2.97
N VAL A 174 2.56 -1.15 2.54
CA VAL A 174 2.37 -0.36 1.33
C VAL A 174 2.26 1.12 1.66
N ASN A 175 3.12 1.89 1.01
CA ASN A 175 3.14 3.34 1.10
C ASN A 175 3.08 3.97 -0.29
N PHE A 176 2.28 5.02 -0.40
CA PHE A 176 2.19 5.89 -1.56
C PHE A 176 2.82 7.24 -1.19
N PRO A 177 4.13 7.46 -1.45
CA PRO A 177 4.85 8.63 -0.96
C PRO A 177 4.26 9.97 -1.38
N GLU A 178 3.61 10.05 -2.54
CA GLU A 178 2.90 11.25 -3.01
C GLU A 178 1.80 11.70 -2.02
N GLY A 179 1.23 10.75 -1.28
CA GLY A 179 0.19 10.98 -0.28
C GLY A 179 -1.16 11.42 -0.86
N THR A 180 -1.28 11.47 -2.18
CA THR A 180 -2.48 11.76 -2.95
C THR A 180 -2.35 11.18 -4.35
N ARG A 181 -3.46 10.99 -5.05
CA ARG A 181 -3.44 10.59 -6.46
C ARG A 181 -2.95 11.74 -7.34
N TYR A 182 -2.07 11.41 -8.27
CA TYR A 182 -1.62 12.24 -9.36
C TYR A 182 -2.81 12.80 -10.13
N THR A 183 -2.75 14.10 -10.40
CA THR A 183 -3.63 14.78 -11.36
C THR A 183 -2.81 15.85 -12.06
N PRO A 184 -3.05 16.17 -13.35
CA PRO A 184 -2.33 17.23 -14.06
C PRO A 184 -2.28 18.55 -13.26
N ALA A 185 -3.41 18.98 -12.70
CA ALA A 185 -3.47 20.20 -11.87
C ALA A 185 -2.57 20.18 -10.62
N LYS A 186 -2.31 19.02 -10.00
CA LYS A 186 -1.41 18.92 -8.83
C LYS A 186 0.05 18.89 -9.25
N HIS A 187 0.31 18.26 -10.39
CA HIS A 187 1.62 18.19 -11.00
C HIS A 187 2.09 19.57 -11.50
N GLU A 188 1.20 20.35 -12.11
CA GLU A 188 1.51 21.73 -12.51
C GLU A 188 1.78 22.64 -11.30
N ALA A 189 1.09 22.40 -10.17
CA ALA A 189 1.22 23.23 -8.97
C ALA A 189 2.52 23.02 -8.16
N GLN A 190 3.32 21.97 -8.42
CA GLN A 190 4.48 21.61 -7.59
C GLN A 190 5.84 22.13 -8.09
N GLN A 191 5.86 23.00 -9.12
CA GLN A 191 7.07 23.46 -9.83
C GLN A 191 8.20 23.96 -8.90
N PRO A 192 9.46 23.52 -9.10
CA PRO A 192 9.94 22.48 -10.03
C PRO A 192 9.65 21.04 -9.56
N GLY A 193 9.32 20.14 -10.48
CA GLY A 193 8.92 18.76 -10.17
C GLY A 193 9.44 17.71 -11.13
N PHE A 194 9.17 16.45 -10.79
CA PHE A 194 9.41 15.27 -11.65
C PHE A 194 8.52 15.30 -12.90
N ARG A 195 8.87 14.57 -13.97
CA ARG A 195 8.11 14.62 -15.23
C ARG A 195 6.79 13.87 -15.18
N HIS A 196 6.76 12.73 -14.49
CA HIS A 196 5.63 11.79 -14.46
C HIS A 196 5.03 11.60 -13.06
N LEU A 197 5.64 12.20 -12.02
CA LEU A 197 5.30 11.92 -10.63
C LEU A 197 5.03 13.19 -9.81
N LEU A 198 4.25 13.05 -8.72
CA LEU A 198 4.21 14.09 -7.69
C LEU A 198 5.42 14.00 -6.76
N GLN A 199 5.73 15.11 -6.08
CA GLN A 199 6.79 15.16 -5.07
C GLN A 199 6.52 14.17 -3.92
N PRO A 200 7.49 13.30 -3.56
CA PRO A 200 7.31 12.33 -2.48
C PRO A 200 7.41 13.01 -1.11
N LYS A 201 6.57 12.57 -0.17
CA LYS A 201 6.58 13.04 1.22
C LYS A 201 7.53 12.18 2.06
N ALA A 202 8.82 12.51 2.03
CA ALA A 202 9.86 11.80 2.76
C ALA A 202 9.55 11.60 4.26
N GLY A 203 8.94 12.60 4.90
CA GLY A 203 8.53 12.50 6.32
C GLY A 203 7.50 11.41 6.61
N GLY A 204 6.65 11.05 5.62
CA GLY A 204 5.74 9.92 5.75
C GLY A 204 6.48 8.59 5.73
N ILE A 205 7.50 8.45 4.88
CA ILE A 205 8.33 7.24 4.80
C ILE A 205 9.18 7.09 6.07
N SER A 206 9.81 8.17 6.54
CA SER A 206 10.61 8.13 7.76
C SER A 206 9.78 7.76 8.99
N PHE A 207 8.51 8.17 9.04
CA PHE A 207 7.58 7.72 10.08
C PHE A 207 7.35 6.20 10.04
N VAL A 208 7.17 5.62 8.85
CA VAL A 208 7.03 4.15 8.70
C VAL A 208 8.28 3.44 9.20
N LEU A 209 9.45 3.88 8.74
CA LEU A 209 10.73 3.29 9.12
C LEU A 209 11.01 3.44 10.62
N ALA A 210 10.66 4.57 11.22
CA ALA A 210 10.79 4.76 12.67
C ALA A 210 9.82 3.90 13.49
N SER A 211 8.71 3.45 12.90
CA SER A 211 7.71 2.61 13.57
C SER A 211 8.03 1.12 13.49
N ILE A 212 8.52 0.65 12.34
CA ILE A 212 8.65 -0.78 12.01
C ILE A 212 9.87 -1.12 11.16
N GLY A 213 10.76 -0.17 10.89
CA GLY A 213 11.92 -0.41 10.04
C GLY A 213 12.85 -1.50 10.58
N ASP A 214 12.80 -1.80 11.88
CA ASP A 214 13.51 -2.91 12.52
C ASP A 214 13.02 -4.30 12.06
N GLN A 215 11.82 -4.36 11.49
CA GLN A 215 11.21 -5.58 10.97
C GLN A 215 11.23 -5.67 9.45
N ILE A 216 11.62 -4.59 8.75
CA ILE A 216 11.64 -4.52 7.28
C ILE A 216 13.03 -4.87 6.78
N ASP A 217 13.10 -5.84 5.87
CA ASP A 217 14.38 -6.26 5.28
C ASP A 217 14.59 -5.64 3.89
N THR A 218 13.51 -5.47 3.13
CA THR A 218 13.58 -5.20 1.69
C THR A 218 12.61 -4.09 1.28
N ILE A 219 13.05 -3.23 0.37
CA ILE A 219 12.19 -2.24 -0.30
C ILE A 219 11.73 -2.82 -1.65
N LEU A 220 10.44 -2.68 -1.93
CA LEU A 220 9.85 -2.89 -3.24
C LEU A 220 9.47 -1.53 -3.83
N ASP A 221 10.29 -1.05 -4.74
CA ASP A 221 10.06 0.19 -5.48
C ASP A 221 9.23 -0.12 -6.73
N ILE A 222 7.93 0.18 -6.65
CA ILE A 222 6.93 -0.24 -7.64
C ILE A 222 6.46 0.95 -8.48
N SER A 223 6.58 0.85 -9.79
CA SER A 223 5.99 1.80 -10.74
C SER A 223 4.78 1.17 -11.42
N ILE A 224 3.61 1.77 -11.23
CA ILE A 224 2.39 1.42 -11.96
C ILE A 224 2.23 2.41 -13.11
N VAL A 225 2.13 1.90 -14.33
CA VAL A 225 1.97 2.67 -15.55
C VAL A 225 0.70 2.22 -16.29
N TYR A 226 -0.11 3.20 -16.67
CA TYR A 226 -1.32 3.00 -17.47
C TYR A 226 -1.06 3.52 -18.89
N PRO A 227 -0.59 2.68 -19.83
CA PRO A 227 -0.19 3.14 -21.16
C PRO A 227 -1.36 3.66 -22.00
N ASP A 228 -2.59 3.26 -21.67
CA ASP A 228 -3.82 3.68 -22.35
C ASP A 228 -4.55 4.82 -21.60
N GLY A 229 -3.89 5.44 -20.60
CA GLY A 229 -4.43 6.51 -19.77
C GLY A 229 -4.88 6.05 -18.39
N VAL A 230 -4.85 6.97 -17.41
CA VAL A 230 -5.16 6.67 -16.00
C VAL A 230 -6.65 6.34 -15.84
N PRO A 231 -7.02 5.11 -15.44
CA PRO A 231 -8.40 4.66 -15.40
C PRO A 231 -9.11 5.09 -14.12
N GLY A 232 -10.45 5.14 -14.15
CA GLY A 232 -11.28 5.24 -12.96
C GLY A 232 -11.61 3.88 -12.34
N PHE A 233 -12.20 3.89 -11.14
CA PHE A 233 -12.69 2.68 -10.47
C PHE A 233 -13.75 1.95 -11.31
N TRP A 234 -14.66 2.68 -11.93
CA TRP A 234 -15.70 2.11 -12.77
C TRP A 234 -15.17 1.51 -14.06
N ASP A 235 -14.06 2.03 -14.58
CA ASP A 235 -13.44 1.48 -15.79
C ASP A 235 -12.85 0.09 -15.54
N LEU A 236 -12.32 -0.16 -14.34
CA LEU A 236 -11.91 -1.49 -13.90
C LEU A 236 -13.11 -2.44 -13.89
N LEU A 237 -14.17 -2.12 -13.15
CA LEU A 237 -15.34 -3.00 -13.03
C LEU A 237 -16.10 -3.21 -14.34
N ALA A 238 -16.05 -2.22 -15.24
CA ALA A 238 -16.64 -2.29 -16.55
C ALA A 238 -15.75 -3.00 -17.59
N ASN A 239 -14.58 -3.53 -17.21
CA ASN A 239 -13.61 -4.18 -18.08
C ASN A 239 -13.15 -3.29 -19.24
N ARG A 240 -12.72 -2.07 -18.92
CA ARG A 240 -12.27 -1.07 -19.90
C ARG A 240 -10.78 -0.76 -19.81
N ILE A 241 -10.04 -1.55 -19.06
CA ILE A 241 -8.60 -1.34 -18.84
C ILE A 241 -7.88 -2.44 -19.61
N PRO A 242 -7.30 -2.15 -20.79
CA PRO A 242 -6.68 -3.18 -21.61
C PRO A 242 -5.38 -3.70 -20.98
N ARG A 243 -4.57 -2.78 -20.46
CA ARG A 243 -3.22 -3.08 -19.98
C ARG A 243 -2.87 -2.26 -18.75
N VAL A 244 -2.21 -2.91 -17.79
CA VAL A 244 -1.55 -2.25 -16.67
C VAL A 244 -0.15 -2.82 -16.56
N ILE A 245 0.86 -1.95 -16.58
CA ILE A 245 2.26 -2.34 -16.44
C ILE A 245 2.69 -2.03 -15.00
N VAL A 246 3.24 -3.04 -14.33
CA VAL A 246 3.83 -2.92 -13.00
C VAL A 246 5.31 -3.26 -13.12
N ASP A 247 6.18 -2.25 -13.02
CA ASP A 247 7.64 -2.46 -12.91
C ASP A 247 8.02 -2.51 -11.43
N ILE A 248 8.72 -3.56 -11.03
CA ILE A 248 9.17 -3.74 -9.64
C ILE A 248 10.69 -3.77 -9.60
N ARG A 249 11.26 -2.95 -8.70
CA ARG A 249 12.66 -3.04 -8.29
C ARG A 249 12.74 -3.42 -6.83
N GLN A 250 13.60 -4.39 -6.56
CA GLN A 250 13.81 -4.94 -5.22
C GLN A 250 15.22 -4.61 -4.75
N TYR A 251 15.37 -4.06 -3.55
CA TYR A 251 16.68 -3.83 -2.93
C TYR A 251 16.60 -3.90 -1.41
N PRO A 252 17.69 -4.32 -0.74
CA PRO A 252 17.73 -4.39 0.72
C PRO A 252 17.51 -2.99 1.34
N LEU A 253 16.79 -2.94 2.45
CA LEU A 253 16.65 -1.72 3.24
C LEU A 253 17.97 -1.47 4.00
N ASP A 254 18.64 -0.37 3.67
CA ASP A 254 19.80 0.06 4.43
C ASP A 254 19.39 0.51 5.85
N GLN A 255 20.01 -0.12 6.84
CA GLN A 255 19.76 0.11 8.26
C GLN A 255 20.09 1.54 8.72
N GLN A 256 20.89 2.29 7.95
CA GLN A 256 21.13 3.72 8.23
C GLN A 256 19.83 4.53 8.24
N TRP A 257 18.83 4.14 7.42
CA TRP A 257 17.55 4.84 7.31
C TRP A 257 16.57 4.52 8.44
N VAL A 258 16.77 3.39 9.13
CA VAL A 258 15.94 2.96 10.26
C VAL A 258 16.37 3.64 11.56
N ARG A 259 17.68 3.85 11.74
CA ARG A 259 18.27 4.31 13.02
C ARG A 259 18.36 5.83 13.19
N GLY A 260 18.05 6.61 12.15
CA GLY A 260 18.20 8.06 12.19
C GLY A 260 16.97 8.82 12.68
N ASP A 261 17.19 10.03 13.19
CA ASP A 261 16.13 10.92 13.68
C ASP A 261 15.76 11.97 12.62
N TYR A 262 14.78 11.66 11.77
CA TYR A 262 14.28 12.58 10.74
C TYR A 262 13.74 13.91 11.30
N ARG A 263 13.32 13.92 12.57
CA ARG A 263 12.63 15.06 13.17
C ARG A 263 13.61 16.04 13.80
N ASN A 264 14.58 15.54 14.55
CA ASN A 264 15.45 16.37 15.38
C ASN A 264 16.90 16.45 14.86
N ASP A 265 17.30 15.64 13.87
CA ASP A 265 18.62 15.73 13.23
C ASP A 265 18.48 16.32 11.80
N PRO A 266 18.83 17.61 11.59
CA PRO A 266 18.78 18.24 10.28
C PRO A 266 19.69 17.59 9.24
N ALA A 267 20.84 17.04 9.65
CA ALA A 267 21.79 16.41 8.74
C ALA A 267 21.24 15.07 8.26
N PHE A 268 20.70 14.25 9.16
CA PHE A 268 20.00 13.03 8.76
C PHE A 268 18.78 13.33 7.89
N ARG A 269 17.96 14.32 8.26
CA ARG A 269 16.80 14.74 7.47
C ARG A 269 17.19 15.10 6.03
N SER A 270 18.28 15.85 5.85
CA SER A 270 18.77 16.24 4.53
C SER A 270 19.22 15.03 3.71
N ARG A 271 20.03 14.13 4.29
CA ARG A 271 20.46 12.90 3.60
C ARG A 271 19.29 11.98 3.26
N PHE A 272 18.32 11.85 4.17
CA PHE A 272 17.12 11.03 3.95
C PHE A 272 16.25 11.60 2.83
N GLN A 273 16.06 12.93 2.80
CA GLN A 273 15.33 13.60 1.72
C GLN A 273 16.03 13.38 0.38
N GLN A 274 17.35 13.53 0.33
CA GLN A 274 18.14 13.27 -0.87
C GLN A 274 17.98 11.82 -1.35
N TRP A 275 18.10 10.84 -0.46
CA TRP A 275 17.90 9.42 -0.80
C TRP A 275 16.51 9.15 -1.41
N ILE A 276 15.46 9.70 -0.81
CA ILE A 276 14.10 9.56 -1.36
C ILE A 276 13.97 10.27 -2.70
N THR A 277 14.56 11.46 -2.87
CA THR A 277 14.56 12.19 -4.14
C THR A 277 15.28 11.41 -5.24
N GLU A 278 16.44 10.80 -4.96
CA GLU A 278 17.20 9.99 -5.91
C GLU A 278 16.42 8.73 -6.33
N LEU A 279 15.83 8.02 -5.36
CA LEU A 279 14.94 6.88 -5.62
C LEU A 279 13.78 7.30 -6.53
N TRP A 280 13.17 8.45 -6.26
CA TRP A 280 12.03 8.95 -7.02
C TRP A 280 12.42 9.44 -8.41
N GLN A 281 13.62 10.02 -8.58
CA GLN A 281 14.18 10.40 -9.87
C GLN A 281 14.38 9.18 -10.77
N GLN A 282 14.99 8.11 -10.23
CA GLN A 282 15.14 6.85 -10.96
C GLN A 282 13.78 6.25 -11.33
N LYS A 283 12.78 6.35 -10.45
CA LYS A 283 11.41 5.92 -10.73
C LYS A 283 10.79 6.69 -11.90
N ASP A 284 10.95 8.01 -11.92
CA ASP A 284 10.44 8.90 -12.97
C ASP A 284 11.04 8.56 -14.34
N GLU A 285 12.36 8.37 -14.39
CA GLU A 285 13.09 7.99 -15.60
C GLU A 285 12.63 6.62 -16.14
N ARG A 286 12.44 5.64 -15.25
CA ARG A 286 11.92 4.31 -15.62
C ARG A 286 10.51 4.40 -16.20
N ILE A 287 9.63 5.22 -15.62
CA ILE A 287 8.28 5.45 -16.15
C ILE A 287 8.38 6.04 -17.56
N GLY A 288 9.28 7.01 -17.78
CA GLY A 288 9.57 7.56 -19.10
C GLY A 288 10.01 6.48 -20.11
N PHE A 289 10.95 5.61 -19.73
CA PHE A 289 11.39 4.50 -20.57
C PHE A 289 10.25 3.52 -20.91
N ILE A 290 9.39 3.19 -19.94
CA ILE A 290 8.24 2.32 -20.16
C ILE A 290 7.29 2.94 -21.18
N HIS A 291 6.98 4.24 -21.06
CA HIS A 291 6.15 4.93 -22.05
C HIS A 291 6.75 4.84 -23.45
N THR A 292 8.03 5.17 -23.62
CA THR A 292 8.70 5.07 -24.92
C THR A 292 8.71 3.65 -25.48
N SER A 293 8.93 2.63 -24.63
CA SER A 293 8.90 1.23 -25.07
C SER A 293 7.53 0.80 -25.58
N VAL A 294 6.45 1.24 -24.92
CA VAL A 294 5.08 0.92 -25.32
C VAL A 294 4.68 1.66 -26.59
N ASP A 295 5.14 2.90 -26.76
CA ASP A 295 4.88 3.65 -27.99
C ASP A 295 5.56 2.99 -29.20
N ALA A 296 6.79 2.46 -29.02
CA ALA A 296 7.46 1.68 -30.06
C ALA A 296 6.70 0.40 -30.43
N GLU A 297 6.22 -0.36 -29.44
CA GLU A 297 5.38 -1.57 -29.63
C GLU A 297 4.09 -1.29 -30.42
N ARG A 298 3.56 -0.06 -30.40
CA ARG A 298 2.33 0.33 -31.13
C ARG A 298 2.59 0.73 -32.58
N THR A 299 3.84 1.08 -32.91
CA THR A 299 4.23 1.53 -34.25
C THR A 299 4.72 0.41 -35.15
N GLU A 300 4.98 -0.77 -34.59
CA GLU A 300 5.32 -2.03 -35.27
C GLU A 300 4.07 -2.84 -35.65
#